data_AF-A0A9D9C9V6-F1
#
_entry.id   AF-A0A9D9C9V6-F1
#
_cell.length_a   1.000
_cell.length_b   1.000
_cell.length_c   1.000
_cell.angle_alpha   90.00
_cell.angle_beta   90.00
_cell.angle_gamma   90.00
#
_symmetry.space_group_name_H-M   'P 1'
#
loop_
_entity.id
_entity.type
_entity.pdbx_description
1 polymer ?
#
loop_
_entity_poly.entity_id
_entity_poly.type
_entity_poly.pdbx_seq_one_letter_code
_entity_poly.pdbx_strand_id
1 'polypeptide(L)'
;AKESIYSYAFNEQDQVLRQMGLDFDQTLKIGACDKKRSLQVPKQKALLQLPYNSSHMAYLDDVPMTVFPIYFSTDAPTEAQQALLDYFSAQKSRYSQQEMVALLLAFVQSAFAYKTDEQQFGYEKYFYPEEVIAYPYSDCEDRSALFSWLVTQLTEAKVLGLQYEGHVATAVSFEADPKLTGDAFNYAGRKYYVCDPTYVNASIGMSMPEFKNQTPEIIKLKKL
;
A
#
# COMPACT_ATOMS: atom_id res chain seq x y z
N ALA A 1 3.84 -22.74 21.08
CA ALA A 1 3.80 -21.95 22.33
C ALA A 1 3.70 -20.49 21.92
N LYS A 2 2.73 -19.73 22.45
CA LYS A 2 2.66 -18.28 22.17
C LYS A 2 3.75 -17.62 23.01
N GLU A 3 4.88 -17.30 22.40
CA GLU A 3 5.87 -16.45 23.06
C GLU A 3 5.25 -15.04 23.20
N SER A 4 5.11 -14.59 24.44
CA SER A 4 4.66 -13.24 24.74
C SER A 4 5.90 -12.35 24.86
N ILE A 5 6.01 -11.35 24.00
CA ILE A 5 7.06 -10.32 24.05
C ILE A 5 6.58 -9.23 25.02
N TYR A 6 7.38 -8.94 26.04
CA TYR A 6 7.13 -7.86 27.00
C TYR A 6 8.09 -6.70 26.72
N SER A 7 7.59 -5.45 26.78
CA SER A 7 8.41 -4.25 26.63
C SER A 7 9.25 -3.90 27.88
N TYR A 8 9.10 -4.68 28.96
CA TYR A 8 9.87 -4.58 30.21
C TYR A 8 9.94 -5.94 30.90
N ALA A 9 10.87 -6.08 31.85
CA ALA A 9 10.96 -7.27 32.69
C ALA A 9 9.64 -7.49 33.44
N PHE A 10 9.08 -8.69 33.33
CA PHE A 10 7.83 -9.14 33.95
C PHE A 10 7.49 -8.41 35.27
N ASN A 11 6.32 -7.77 35.32
CA ASN A 11 5.79 -7.15 36.53
C ASN A 11 4.58 -7.94 37.03
N GLU A 12 4.65 -8.43 38.26
CA GLU A 12 3.61 -9.24 38.91
C GLU A 12 2.25 -8.53 39.02
N GLN A 13 2.23 -7.20 38.85
CA GLN A 13 1.02 -6.38 38.87
C GLN A 13 0.29 -6.32 37.51
N ASP A 14 0.93 -6.74 36.41
CA ASP A 14 0.29 -6.77 35.10
C ASP A 14 -0.56 -8.03 34.93
N GLN A 15 -1.79 -7.93 35.45
CA GLN A 15 -2.76 -9.03 35.41
C GLN A 15 -3.35 -9.29 34.02
N VAL A 16 -3.11 -8.41 33.04
CA VAL A 16 -3.60 -8.51 31.67
C VAL A 16 -2.57 -7.93 30.67
N LEU A 17 -2.47 -8.53 29.49
CA LEU A 17 -1.76 -7.93 28.36
C LEU A 17 -2.43 -6.59 28.01
N ARG A 18 -1.67 -5.50 28.04
CA ARG A 18 -2.14 -4.19 27.57
C ARG A 18 -1.83 -4.06 26.08
N GLN A 19 -2.87 -3.82 25.29
CA GLN A 19 -2.71 -3.57 23.86
C GLN A 19 -2.08 -2.19 23.65
N MET A 20 -1.00 -2.13 22.88
CA MET A 20 -0.43 -0.89 22.38
C MET A 20 -0.99 -0.64 20.98
N GLY A 21 -1.68 0.47 20.79
CA GLY A 21 -2.15 0.90 19.47
C GLY A 21 -0.99 1.51 18.68
N LEU A 22 -0.75 0.98 17.48
CA LEU A 22 0.16 1.56 16.48
C LEU A 22 -0.63 2.20 15.32
N ASP A 23 -1.93 2.40 15.53
CA ASP A 23 -2.91 2.89 14.58
C ASP A 23 -3.08 4.41 14.72
N PHE A 24 -2.03 5.16 14.42
CA PHE A 24 -2.04 6.61 14.48
C PHE A 24 -2.95 7.21 13.40
N ASP A 25 -3.80 8.18 13.78
CA ASP A 25 -4.71 8.88 12.86
C ASP A 25 -3.99 9.88 11.94
N GLN A 26 -2.74 10.23 12.27
CA GLN A 26 -1.90 11.15 11.49
C GLN A 26 -0.46 10.65 11.48
N THR A 27 0.24 10.88 10.37
CA THR A 27 1.68 10.63 10.27
C THR A 27 2.42 11.42 11.35
N LEU A 28 3.34 10.76 12.06
CA LEU A 28 4.15 11.37 13.09
C LEU A 28 5.02 12.49 12.49
N LYS A 29 4.93 13.69 13.07
CA LYS A 29 5.71 14.84 12.60
C LYS A 29 7.07 14.86 13.28
N ILE A 30 8.02 14.12 12.72
CA ILE A 30 9.41 14.04 13.22
C ILE A 30 10.34 14.96 12.39
N GLY A 31 9.85 16.15 12.02
CA GLY A 31 10.54 17.11 11.15
C GLY A 31 10.13 17.05 9.68
N ALA A 32 10.79 17.87 8.86
CA ALA A 32 10.54 17.96 7.42
C ALA A 32 11.31 16.89 6.64
N CYS A 33 10.83 16.57 5.43
CA CYS A 33 11.57 15.70 4.52
C CYS A 33 12.93 16.30 4.14
N ASP A 34 14.02 15.55 4.37
CA ASP A 34 15.40 15.95 4.13
C ASP A 34 16.03 15.22 2.94
N LYS A 35 15.39 14.15 2.44
CA LYS A 35 15.81 13.38 1.27
C LYS A 35 14.72 13.32 0.20
N LYS A 36 15.10 12.90 -1.01
CA LYS A 36 14.19 12.71 -2.15
C LYS A 36 14.58 11.47 -2.95
N ARG A 37 13.58 10.73 -3.41
CA ARG A 37 13.75 9.68 -4.42
C ARG A 37 13.16 10.13 -5.74
N SER A 38 13.89 9.86 -6.82
CA SER A 38 13.45 10.12 -8.19
C SER A 38 12.89 8.83 -8.79
N LEU A 39 11.62 8.84 -9.18
CA LEU A 39 10.91 7.73 -9.78
C LEU A 39 10.50 8.07 -11.21
N GLN A 40 10.68 7.14 -12.14
CA GLN A 40 10.15 7.32 -13.49
C GLN A 40 8.66 7.00 -13.51
N VAL A 41 7.87 7.87 -14.12
CA VAL A 41 6.45 7.59 -14.38
C VAL A 41 6.31 6.94 -15.77
N PRO A 42 5.87 5.67 -15.83
CA PRO A 42 5.75 4.93 -17.08
C PRO A 42 4.83 5.64 -18.07
N LYS A 43 5.12 5.48 -19.37
CA LYS A 43 4.40 6.09 -20.52
C LYS A 43 4.47 7.61 -20.60
N GLN A 44 4.72 8.32 -19.49
CA GLN A 44 4.76 9.78 -19.43
C GLN A 44 6.18 10.34 -19.57
N LYS A 45 7.21 9.48 -19.44
CA LYS A 45 8.64 9.86 -19.45
C LYS A 45 8.97 11.01 -18.50
N ALA A 46 8.17 11.17 -17.45
CA ALA A 46 8.35 12.17 -16.42
C ALA A 46 9.13 11.59 -15.25
N LEU A 47 9.85 12.45 -14.56
CA LEU A 47 10.54 12.12 -13.33
C LEU A 47 9.76 12.73 -12.16
N LEU A 48 9.22 11.87 -11.31
CA LEU A 48 8.53 12.28 -10.09
C LEU A 48 9.52 12.24 -8.92
N GLN A 49 9.69 13.37 -8.23
CA GLN A 49 10.52 13.44 -7.03
C GLN A 49 9.64 13.31 -5.79
N LEU A 50 9.86 12.25 -5.01
CA LEU A 50 9.16 12.00 -3.77
C LEU A 50 10.06 12.30 -2.58
N PRO A 51 9.76 13.33 -1.77
CA PRO A 51 10.44 13.60 -0.52
C PRO A 51 10.19 12.50 0.53
N TYR A 52 11.15 12.28 1.41
CA TYR A 52 11.00 11.46 2.61
C TYR A 52 11.92 11.99 3.73
N ASN A 53 11.61 11.65 4.98
CA ASN A 53 12.29 12.09 6.19
C ASN A 53 13.14 10.96 6.78
N SER A 54 14.46 11.11 6.73
CA SER A 54 15.41 10.12 7.25
C SER A 54 15.34 9.91 8.77
N SER A 55 14.90 10.91 9.53
CA SER A 55 14.68 10.78 10.98
C SER A 55 13.42 9.98 11.28
N HIS A 56 12.37 10.12 10.47
CA HIS A 56 11.17 9.29 10.61
C HIS A 56 11.45 7.85 10.18
N MET A 57 12.23 7.64 9.12
CA MET A 57 12.72 6.32 8.73
C MET A 57 13.46 5.61 9.87
N ALA A 58 14.38 6.32 10.55
CA ALA A 58 15.09 5.75 11.70
C ALA A 58 14.14 5.38 12.86
N TYR A 59 13.07 6.14 13.06
CA TYR A 59 12.02 5.79 14.02
C TYR A 59 11.25 4.54 13.60
N LEU A 60 10.87 4.43 12.32
CA LEU A 60 10.10 3.28 11.80
C LEU A 60 10.91 1.96 11.86
N ASP A 61 12.24 2.03 11.79
CA ASP A 61 13.10 0.86 11.99
C ASP A 61 13.02 0.27 13.42
N ASP A 62 12.63 1.08 14.41
CA ASP A 62 12.42 0.65 15.80
C ASP A 62 10.95 0.29 16.09
N VAL A 63 10.02 0.57 15.17
CA VAL A 63 8.60 0.23 15.32
C VAL A 63 8.40 -1.25 14.98
N PRO A 64 7.79 -2.05 15.88
CA PRO A 64 7.58 -3.47 15.62
C PRO A 64 6.57 -3.66 14.48
N MET A 65 6.82 -4.69 13.66
CA MET A 65 5.89 -5.10 12.61
C MET A 65 4.51 -5.44 13.20
N THR A 66 3.45 -5.06 12.46
CA THR A 66 2.07 -5.17 12.92
C THR A 66 1.13 -5.70 11.83
N VAL A 67 -0.17 -5.49 11.99
CA VAL A 67 -1.20 -6.02 11.10
C VAL A 67 -1.41 -5.15 9.85
N PHE A 68 -1.74 -5.77 8.71
CA PHE A 68 -1.96 -5.10 7.42
C PHE A 68 -2.89 -3.88 7.46
N PRO A 69 -4.03 -3.86 8.20
CA PRO A 69 -4.89 -2.69 8.23
C PRO A 69 -4.20 -1.39 8.66
N ILE A 70 -3.12 -1.47 9.44
CA ILE A 70 -2.33 -0.30 9.82
C ILE A 70 -1.58 0.24 8.60
N TYR A 71 -0.76 -0.58 7.93
CA TYR A 71 -0.01 -0.19 6.74
C TYR A 71 -0.91 0.33 5.60
N PHE A 72 -2.07 -0.30 5.39
CA PHE A 72 -3.05 0.12 4.38
C PHE A 72 -3.79 1.42 4.73
N SER A 73 -3.71 1.87 5.98
CA SER A 73 -4.40 3.07 6.46
C SER A 73 -3.44 4.23 6.81
N THR A 74 -2.15 3.96 6.93
CA THR A 74 -1.11 4.97 7.17
C THR A 74 -0.90 5.83 5.93
N ASP A 75 -0.78 7.13 6.11
CA ASP A 75 -0.46 8.06 5.04
C ASP A 75 1.07 8.23 4.87
N ALA A 76 1.50 8.48 3.63
CA ALA A 76 2.87 8.93 3.34
C ALA A 76 3.18 10.29 4.01
N PRO A 77 4.44 10.78 4.03
CA PRO A 77 4.76 12.11 4.52
C PRO A 77 4.01 13.19 3.74
N THR A 78 3.57 14.25 4.41
CA THR A 78 2.78 15.33 3.78
C THR A 78 3.41 15.86 2.49
N GLU A 79 4.72 16.04 2.45
CA GLU A 79 5.44 16.52 1.27
C GLU A 79 5.44 15.49 0.13
N ALA A 80 5.50 14.19 0.44
CA ALA A 80 5.36 13.12 -0.54
C ALA A 80 3.91 13.03 -1.06
N GLN A 81 2.94 13.14 -0.15
CA GLN A 81 1.52 13.17 -0.51
C GLN A 81 1.27 14.33 -1.49
N GLN A 82 1.73 15.53 -1.16
CA GLN A 82 1.56 16.71 -2.02
C GLN A 82 2.20 16.49 -3.39
N ALA A 83 3.43 15.95 -3.46
CA ALA A 83 4.10 15.66 -4.72
C ALA A 83 3.32 14.65 -5.59
N LEU A 84 2.79 13.57 -4.99
CA LEU A 84 1.96 12.59 -5.69
C LEU A 84 0.64 13.22 -6.15
N LEU A 85 -0.04 13.94 -5.26
CA LEU A 85 -1.34 14.56 -5.53
C LEU A 85 -1.23 15.62 -6.62
N ASP A 86 -0.23 16.51 -6.57
CA ASP A 86 -0.01 17.53 -7.59
C ASP A 86 0.23 16.90 -8.95
N TYR A 87 1.09 15.88 -9.01
CA TYR A 87 1.45 15.22 -10.25
C TYR A 87 0.25 14.51 -10.90
N PHE A 88 -0.50 13.73 -10.13
CA PHE A 88 -1.61 12.94 -10.64
C PHE A 88 -2.90 13.76 -10.81
N SER A 89 -3.16 14.75 -9.96
CA SER A 89 -4.35 15.60 -10.09
C SER A 89 -4.27 16.54 -11.29
N ALA A 90 -3.07 17.01 -11.66
CA ALA A 90 -2.86 17.86 -12.84
C ALA A 90 -3.31 17.21 -14.17
N GLN A 91 -3.43 15.89 -14.19
CA GLN A 91 -3.84 15.11 -15.35
C GLN A 91 -5.20 14.42 -15.19
N LYS A 92 -5.84 14.53 -14.01
CA LYS A 92 -7.10 13.84 -13.68
C LYS A 92 -8.23 14.15 -14.68
N SER A 93 -8.30 15.36 -15.22
CA SER A 93 -9.31 15.76 -16.22
C SER A 93 -9.19 15.06 -17.58
N ARG A 94 -8.07 14.39 -17.84
CA ARG A 94 -7.80 13.66 -19.09
C ARG A 94 -8.19 12.18 -19.02
N TYR A 95 -8.57 11.70 -17.84
CA TYR A 95 -8.78 10.28 -17.58
C TYR A 95 -10.14 10.06 -16.91
N SER A 96 -10.85 9.02 -17.34
CA SER A 96 -11.93 8.43 -16.54
C SER A 96 -11.38 7.84 -15.23
N GLN A 97 -12.26 7.54 -14.28
CA GLN A 97 -11.86 6.89 -13.02
C GLN A 97 -11.10 5.57 -13.29
N GLN A 98 -11.58 4.75 -14.22
CA GLN A 98 -10.92 3.49 -14.60
C GLN A 98 -9.53 3.73 -15.20
N GLU A 99 -9.40 4.68 -16.14
CA GLU A 99 -8.10 4.98 -16.75
C GLU A 99 -7.11 5.55 -15.74
N MET A 100 -7.61 6.34 -14.78
CA MET A 100 -6.79 6.85 -13.67
C MET A 100 -6.30 5.71 -12.78
N VAL A 101 -7.17 4.78 -12.39
CA VAL A 101 -6.75 3.59 -11.61
C VAL A 101 -5.75 2.74 -12.39
N ALA A 102 -5.96 2.53 -13.69
CA ALA A 102 -5.03 1.80 -14.54
C ALA A 102 -3.67 2.50 -14.66
N LEU A 103 -3.64 3.84 -14.71
CA LEU A 103 -2.41 4.62 -14.69
C LEU A 103 -1.66 4.46 -13.36
N LEU A 104 -2.36 4.57 -12.24
CA LEU A 104 -1.79 4.39 -10.90
C LEU A 104 -1.26 2.96 -10.70
N LEU A 105 -1.98 1.96 -11.23
CA LEU A 105 -1.57 0.57 -11.17
C LEU A 105 -0.26 0.36 -11.93
N ALA A 106 -0.18 0.87 -13.16
CA ALA A 106 1.02 0.80 -13.97
C ALA A 106 2.20 1.54 -13.33
N PHE A 107 1.95 2.69 -12.69
CA PHE A 107 2.96 3.42 -11.94
C PHE A 107 3.55 2.57 -10.82
N VAL A 108 2.73 2.00 -9.93
CA VAL A 108 3.23 1.17 -8.81
C VAL A 108 3.95 -0.09 -9.30
N GLN A 109 3.43 -0.75 -10.35
CA GLN A 109 4.04 -1.96 -10.93
C GLN A 109 5.49 -1.77 -11.40
N SER A 110 5.89 -0.55 -11.78
CA SER A 110 7.15 -0.33 -12.49
C SER A 110 8.01 0.83 -11.99
N ALA A 111 7.47 1.74 -11.17
CA ALA A 111 8.28 2.78 -10.54
C ALA A 111 9.20 2.22 -9.45
N PHE A 112 8.84 1.10 -8.84
CA PHE A 112 9.57 0.47 -7.75
C PHE A 112 10.15 -0.87 -8.20
N ALA A 113 11.42 -1.13 -7.89
CA ALA A 113 12.05 -2.42 -8.18
C ALA A 113 11.51 -3.49 -7.21
N TYR A 114 11.36 -4.73 -7.68
CA TYR A 114 10.84 -5.82 -6.85
C TYR A 114 11.97 -6.62 -6.23
N LYS A 115 11.84 -6.94 -4.95
CA LYS A 115 12.64 -7.90 -4.19
C LYS A 115 11.84 -8.23 -2.93
N THR A 116 11.78 -9.50 -2.55
CA THR A 116 11.10 -9.93 -1.32
C THR A 116 11.89 -9.46 -0.10
N ASP A 117 11.22 -9.24 1.03
CA ASP A 117 11.88 -8.88 2.28
C ASP A 117 12.97 -9.85 2.71
N GLU A 118 12.74 -11.16 2.59
CA GLU A 118 13.76 -12.18 2.90
C GLU A 118 15.05 -11.99 2.08
N GLN A 119 14.94 -11.53 0.83
CA GLN A 119 16.10 -11.28 -0.03
C GLN A 119 16.79 -9.95 0.29
N GLN A 120 16.08 -9.00 0.90
CA GLN A 120 16.59 -7.67 1.23
C GLN A 120 17.16 -7.60 2.64
N PHE A 121 16.47 -8.18 3.62
CA PHE A 121 16.74 -8.08 5.04
C PHE A 121 17.03 -9.42 5.72
N GLY A 122 16.62 -10.55 5.12
CA GLY A 122 16.72 -11.88 5.73
C GLY A 122 15.63 -12.16 6.78
N TYR A 123 14.55 -11.38 6.77
CA TYR A 123 13.35 -11.56 7.56
C TYR A 123 12.22 -10.72 6.93
N GLU A 124 10.96 -11.01 7.28
CA GLU A 124 9.77 -10.26 6.85
C GLU A 124 9.71 -8.85 7.46
N LYS A 125 9.49 -7.80 6.66
CA LYS A 125 9.39 -6.40 7.10
C LYS A 125 8.44 -5.60 6.19
N TYR A 126 7.16 -5.55 6.58
CA TYR A 126 6.16 -4.71 5.92
C TYR A 126 6.51 -3.23 5.98
N PHE A 127 6.38 -2.53 4.85
CA PHE A 127 6.69 -1.12 4.76
C PHE A 127 5.48 -0.21 4.96
N TYR A 128 5.70 0.85 5.72
CA TYR A 128 4.89 2.06 5.62
C TYR A 128 5.11 2.75 4.26
N PRO A 129 4.16 3.57 3.77
CA PRO A 129 4.32 4.25 2.48
C PRO A 129 5.60 5.08 2.34
N GLU A 130 6.11 5.63 3.44
CA GLU A 130 7.41 6.33 3.44
C GLU A 130 8.60 5.39 3.20
N GLU A 131 8.58 4.20 3.80
CA GLU A 131 9.61 3.18 3.60
C GLU A 131 9.61 2.68 2.16
N VAL A 132 8.44 2.51 1.53
CA VAL A 132 8.33 2.21 0.09
C VAL A 132 9.02 3.29 -0.76
N ILE A 133 8.91 4.56 -0.35
CA ILE A 133 9.60 5.67 -1.02
C ILE A 133 11.11 5.59 -0.75
N ALA A 134 11.55 5.32 0.48
CA ALA A 134 12.95 5.39 0.86
C ALA A 134 13.79 4.18 0.39
N TYR A 135 13.28 2.96 0.48
CA TYR A 135 14.02 1.73 0.18
C TYR A 135 14.09 1.42 -1.31
N PRO A 136 15.21 0.83 -1.79
CA PRO A 136 15.42 0.61 -3.22
C PRO A 136 14.44 -0.40 -3.84
N TYR A 137 13.91 -1.34 -3.06
CA TYR A 137 12.96 -2.34 -3.51
C TYR A 137 11.71 -2.36 -2.61
N SER A 138 10.63 -2.97 -3.10
CA SER A 138 9.41 -3.27 -2.36
C SER A 138 8.73 -4.49 -2.96
N ASP A 139 7.99 -5.24 -2.14
CA ASP A 139 7.25 -6.43 -2.56
C ASP A 139 5.73 -6.24 -2.50
N CYS A 140 4.96 -7.30 -2.23
CA CYS A 140 3.57 -7.38 -2.69
C CYS A 140 2.59 -6.57 -1.82
N GLU A 141 2.76 -6.63 -0.52
CA GLU A 141 1.99 -5.93 0.50
C GLU A 141 2.29 -4.44 0.49
N ASP A 142 3.56 -4.07 0.33
CA ASP A 142 4.03 -2.70 0.25
C ASP A 142 3.38 -1.96 -0.93
N ARG A 143 3.44 -2.61 -2.09
CA ARG A 143 2.86 -2.11 -3.34
C ARG A 143 1.34 -2.04 -3.23
N SER A 144 0.72 -3.01 -2.56
CA SER A 144 -0.72 -3.05 -2.34
C SER A 144 -1.22 -1.95 -1.40
N ALA A 145 -0.49 -1.66 -0.33
CA ALA A 145 -0.77 -0.56 0.57
C ALA A 145 -0.63 0.79 -0.15
N LEU A 146 0.49 1.02 -0.86
CA LEU A 146 0.73 2.26 -1.61
C LEU A 146 -0.31 2.45 -2.72
N PHE A 147 -0.62 1.41 -3.49
CA PHE A 147 -1.63 1.50 -4.55
C PHE A 147 -3.03 1.80 -3.97
N SER A 148 -3.40 1.15 -2.87
CA SER A 148 -4.69 1.41 -2.20
C SER A 148 -4.79 2.85 -1.72
N TRP A 149 -3.71 3.39 -1.15
CA TRP A 149 -3.65 4.80 -0.78
C TRP A 149 -3.85 5.71 -1.99
N LEU A 150 -3.11 5.48 -3.08
CA LEU A 150 -3.21 6.28 -4.32
C LEU A 150 -4.63 6.28 -4.91
N VAL A 151 -5.26 5.10 -5.01
CA VAL A 151 -6.64 4.97 -5.50
C VAL A 151 -7.59 5.75 -4.62
N THR A 152 -7.50 5.57 -3.29
CA THR A 152 -8.37 6.26 -2.32
C THR A 152 -8.28 7.78 -2.46
N GLN A 153 -7.06 8.32 -2.54
CA GLN A 153 -6.84 9.76 -2.57
C GLN A 153 -7.15 10.42 -3.93
N LEU A 154 -6.90 9.73 -5.04
CA LEU A 154 -6.94 10.35 -6.37
C LEU A 154 -8.22 10.06 -7.15
N THR A 155 -8.91 8.96 -6.85
CA THR A 155 -10.05 8.51 -7.66
C THR A 155 -11.34 8.38 -6.88
N GLU A 156 -11.29 8.45 -5.55
CA GLU A 156 -12.42 8.22 -4.62
C GLU A 156 -13.05 6.82 -4.76
N ALA A 157 -12.45 5.94 -5.56
CA ALA A 157 -12.91 4.58 -5.74
C ALA A 157 -12.70 3.80 -4.45
N LYS A 158 -13.65 2.92 -4.13
CA LYS A 158 -13.53 2.01 -2.99
C LYS A 158 -12.52 0.91 -3.35
N VAL A 159 -11.53 0.71 -2.49
CA VAL A 159 -10.47 -0.29 -2.64
C VAL A 159 -10.45 -1.23 -1.43
N LEU A 160 -10.05 -2.47 -1.66
CA LEU A 160 -9.82 -3.51 -0.65
C LEU A 160 -8.43 -4.09 -0.84
N GLY A 161 -7.75 -4.46 0.25
CA GLY A 161 -6.61 -5.37 0.17
C GLY A 161 -7.07 -6.82 0.11
N LEU A 162 -6.32 -7.65 -0.61
CA LEU A 162 -6.57 -9.08 -0.77
C LEU A 162 -5.35 -9.84 -0.22
N GLN A 163 -5.56 -10.63 0.81
CA GLN A 163 -4.52 -11.48 1.39
C GLN A 163 -4.72 -12.92 0.92
N TYR A 164 -3.79 -13.42 0.11
CA TYR A 164 -3.67 -14.82 -0.27
C TYR A 164 -2.55 -15.49 0.55
N GLU A 165 -2.41 -16.81 0.43
CA GLU A 165 -1.24 -17.50 0.97
C GLU A 165 0.01 -17.09 0.17
N GLY A 166 0.92 -16.35 0.81
CA GLY A 166 2.18 -15.91 0.21
C GLY A 166 2.07 -14.76 -0.80
N HIS A 167 0.93 -14.06 -0.88
CA HIS A 167 0.78 -12.91 -1.77
C HIS A 167 -0.27 -11.93 -1.28
N VAL A 168 -0.02 -10.64 -1.49
CA VAL A 168 -0.97 -9.57 -1.23
C VAL A 168 -1.22 -8.78 -2.52
N ALA A 169 -2.50 -8.56 -2.81
CA ALA A 169 -2.96 -7.77 -3.94
C ALA A 169 -4.06 -6.79 -3.49
N THR A 170 -4.73 -6.15 -4.45
CA THR A 170 -5.86 -5.26 -4.17
C THR A 170 -7.06 -5.55 -5.07
N ALA A 171 -8.22 -5.02 -4.72
CA ALA A 171 -9.36 -4.96 -5.62
C ALA A 171 -10.06 -3.60 -5.55
N VAL A 172 -10.50 -3.10 -6.70
CA VAL A 172 -11.12 -1.77 -6.82
C VAL A 172 -12.55 -1.90 -7.35
N SER A 173 -13.47 -1.16 -6.75
CA SER A 173 -14.86 -1.07 -7.19
C SER A 173 -15.05 0.17 -8.06
N PHE A 174 -15.57 -0.03 -9.28
CA PHE A 174 -15.86 1.02 -10.27
C PHE A 174 -17.36 1.29 -10.42
N GLU A 175 -18.15 1.10 -9.35
CA GLU A 175 -19.60 1.35 -9.30
C GLU A 175 -20.37 0.96 -10.58
N ALA A 176 -20.72 -0.32 -10.70
CA ALA A 176 -21.58 -0.87 -11.76
C ALA A 176 -21.25 -0.42 -13.21
N ASP A 177 -20.00 -0.13 -13.56
CA ASP A 177 -19.61 -0.02 -14.98
C ASP A 177 -19.79 -1.38 -15.67
N PRO A 178 -20.77 -1.51 -16.60
CA PRO A 178 -21.10 -2.78 -17.22
C PRO A 178 -20.06 -3.22 -18.27
N LYS A 179 -19.11 -2.35 -18.64
CA LYS A 179 -18.12 -2.62 -19.69
C LYS A 179 -16.85 -3.27 -19.14
N LEU A 180 -16.65 -3.22 -17.83
CA LEU A 180 -15.46 -3.79 -17.20
C LEU A 180 -15.57 -5.32 -17.15
N THR A 181 -14.53 -5.99 -17.65
CA THR A 181 -14.41 -7.45 -17.69
C THR A 181 -13.13 -7.88 -16.99
N GLY A 182 -13.07 -9.16 -16.60
CA GLY A 182 -11.94 -9.73 -15.87
C GLY A 182 -12.32 -10.32 -14.52
N ASP A 183 -11.31 -10.73 -13.77
CA ASP A 183 -11.42 -11.36 -12.47
C ASP A 183 -12.01 -10.37 -11.45
N ALA A 184 -13.18 -10.73 -10.91
CA ALA A 184 -13.97 -9.88 -10.05
C ALA A 184 -14.81 -10.70 -9.07
N PHE A 185 -15.17 -10.09 -7.95
CA PHE A 185 -16.02 -10.71 -6.93
C PHE A 185 -16.96 -9.66 -6.31
N ASN A 186 -18.01 -10.13 -5.65
CA ASN A 186 -18.92 -9.26 -4.90
C ASN A 186 -18.54 -9.27 -3.41
N TYR A 187 -18.46 -8.07 -2.82
CA TYR A 187 -18.23 -7.89 -1.39
C TYR A 187 -19.08 -6.74 -0.88
N ALA A 188 -19.79 -6.95 0.24
CA ALA A 188 -20.68 -5.95 0.84
C ALA A 188 -21.63 -5.26 -0.17
N GLY A 189 -22.19 -6.03 -1.11
CA GLY A 189 -23.13 -5.53 -2.13
C GLY A 189 -22.49 -4.74 -3.29
N ARG A 190 -21.15 -4.66 -3.36
CA ARG A 190 -20.41 -3.99 -4.44
C ARG A 190 -19.54 -4.99 -5.21
N LYS A 191 -19.38 -4.76 -6.51
CA LYS A 191 -18.48 -5.55 -7.37
C LYS A 191 -17.08 -4.93 -7.35
N TYR A 192 -16.08 -5.75 -7.05
CA TYR A 192 -14.67 -5.38 -7.02
C TYR A 192 -13.91 -6.17 -8.08
N TYR A 193 -12.99 -5.51 -8.79
CA TYR A 193 -12.11 -6.11 -9.78
C TYR A 193 -10.70 -6.18 -9.24
N VAL A 194 -10.02 -7.32 -9.45
CA VAL A 194 -8.65 -7.53 -8.98
C VAL A 194 -7.71 -6.55 -9.67
N CYS A 195 -6.89 -5.85 -8.88
CA CYS A 195 -5.85 -4.95 -9.32
C CYS A 195 -4.56 -5.36 -8.60
N ASP A 196 -3.67 -6.06 -9.30
CA ASP A 196 -2.43 -6.56 -8.71
C ASP A 196 -1.25 -5.62 -9.01
N PRO A 197 -0.74 -4.87 -8.03
CA PRO A 197 0.34 -3.90 -8.24
C PRO A 197 1.73 -4.56 -8.32
N THR A 198 1.81 -5.88 -8.14
CA THR A 198 3.05 -6.68 -8.25
C THR A 198 3.09 -7.43 -9.56
N TYR A 199 1.94 -7.77 -10.13
CA TYR A 199 1.86 -8.43 -11.43
C TYR A 199 2.14 -7.44 -12.58
N VAL A 200 3.42 -7.31 -12.94
CA VAL A 200 3.88 -6.34 -13.96
C VAL A 200 3.10 -6.47 -15.27
N ASN A 201 2.60 -5.34 -15.78
CA ASN A 201 1.76 -5.21 -16.98
C ASN A 201 0.34 -5.79 -16.87
N ALA A 202 -0.09 -6.26 -15.70
CA ALA A 202 -1.47 -6.68 -15.48
C ALA A 202 -2.41 -5.49 -15.57
N SER A 203 -3.50 -5.63 -16.32
CA SER A 203 -4.60 -4.67 -16.31
C SER A 203 -5.57 -4.95 -15.16
N ILE A 204 -6.50 -4.02 -14.96
CA ILE A 204 -7.63 -4.23 -14.04
C ILE A 204 -8.36 -5.52 -14.44
N GLY A 205 -8.71 -6.35 -13.46
CA GLY A 205 -9.35 -7.65 -13.65
C GLY A 205 -8.40 -8.76 -14.08
N MET A 206 -7.08 -8.61 -13.92
CA MET A 206 -6.11 -9.68 -14.16
C MET A 206 -5.49 -10.14 -12.85
N SER A 207 -5.76 -11.38 -12.45
CA SER A 207 -5.06 -12.03 -11.34
C SER A 207 -3.90 -12.87 -11.87
N MET A 208 -2.85 -13.05 -11.06
CA MET A 208 -1.82 -14.03 -11.37
C MET A 208 -2.45 -15.43 -11.46
N PRO A 209 -2.01 -16.29 -12.39
CA PRO A 209 -2.61 -17.61 -12.60
C PRO A 209 -2.73 -18.47 -11.34
N GLU A 210 -1.73 -18.38 -10.45
CA GLU A 210 -1.61 -19.17 -9.21
C GLU A 210 -2.71 -18.82 -8.18
N PHE A 211 -3.23 -17.60 -8.20
CA PHE A 211 -4.23 -17.10 -7.24
C PHE A 211 -5.66 -17.08 -7.78
N LYS A 212 -5.89 -17.36 -9.07
CA LYS A 212 -7.22 -17.25 -9.72
C LYS A 212 -8.35 -18.03 -9.06
N ASN A 213 -8.04 -19.19 -8.46
CA ASN A 213 -9.02 -20.06 -7.83
C ASN A 213 -8.96 -20.00 -6.29
N GLN A 214 -8.19 -19.08 -5.74
CA GLN A 214 -8.07 -18.89 -4.30
C GLN A 214 -9.04 -17.81 -3.84
N THR A 215 -9.60 -17.98 -2.64
CA THR A 215 -10.43 -16.95 -2.00
C THR A 215 -9.54 -16.18 -1.02
N PRO A 216 -9.26 -14.88 -1.27
CA PRO A 216 -8.43 -14.11 -0.36
C PRO A 216 -9.20 -13.73 0.91
N GLU A 217 -8.47 -13.51 2.00
CA GLU A 217 -8.97 -12.75 3.13
C GLU A 217 -9.00 -11.26 2.78
N ILE A 218 -10.05 -10.56 3.21
CA ILE A 218 -10.25 -9.14 2.89
C ILE A 218 -9.59 -8.27 3.96
N ILE A 219 -8.55 -7.54 3.55
CA ILE A 219 -7.95 -6.49 4.36
C ILE A 219 -8.81 -5.23 4.21
N LYS A 220 -9.50 -4.86 5.31
CA LYS A 220 -10.32 -3.65 5.36
C LYS A 220 -9.45 -2.43 5.66
N LEU A 221 -9.58 -1.39 4.86
CA LEU A 221 -9.02 -0.09 5.15
C LEU A 221 -9.87 0.60 6.22
N LYS A 222 -9.24 1.28 7.20
CA LYS A 222 -9.96 2.03 8.25
C LYS A 222 -10.78 3.20 7.69
N LYS A 223 -10.37 3.77 6.55
CA LYS A 223 -10.96 5.00 5.95
C LYS A 223 -12.17 4.74 5.04
N LEU A 224 -13.06 3.80 5.40
CA LEU A 224 -14.26 3.48 4.60
C LEU A 224 -15.54 4.18 5.05
#